data_AF-A0A1G1JR77-F1
#
_entry.id   AF-A0A1G1JR77-F1
#
_cell.length_a   1.000
_cell.length_b   1.000
_cell.length_c   1.000
_cell.angle_alpha   90.00
_cell.angle_beta   90.00
_cell.angle_gamma   90.00
#
_symmetry.space_group_name_H-M   'P 1'
#
loop_
_entity.id
_entity.type
_entity.pdbx_description
1 polymer ?
#
loop_
_entity_poly.entity_id
_entity_poly.type
_entity_poly.pdbx_seq_one_letter_code
_entity_poly.pdbx_strand_id
1 'polypeptide(L)'
;MALFRRDRKKFGEMLIEKGLATKTDIEEALKVQKEIYETKRIQKKIGVILHEKGIIDLDSIDDVLNEQKHFNGFILKGLIYSIFHSK
;
A
#
# COMPACT_ATOMS: atom_id res chain seq x y z
N MET A 1 -10.07 19.85 6.92
CA MET A 1 -9.09 20.39 5.96
C MET A 1 -8.20 19.26 5.50
N ALA A 2 -8.29 18.84 4.25
CA ALA A 2 -7.45 17.77 3.73
C ALA A 2 -6.62 18.31 2.56
N LEU A 3 -5.31 18.39 2.78
CA LEU A 3 -4.31 18.78 1.79
C LEU A 3 -4.20 17.68 0.73
N PHE A 4 -4.99 17.77 -0.33
CA PHE A 4 -4.87 16.91 -1.50
C PHE A 4 -4.37 17.75 -2.67
N ARG A 5 -3.03 17.73 -2.88
CA ARG A 5 -2.44 18.23 -4.12
C ARG A 5 -3.00 17.41 -5.29
N ARG A 6 -3.42 18.15 -6.33
CA ARG A 6 -4.03 17.69 -7.58
C ARG A 6 -3.08 16.82 -8.40
N ASP A 7 -3.69 15.94 -9.19
CA ASP A 7 -3.18 15.28 -10.41
C ASP A 7 -2.66 13.83 -10.38
N ARG A 8 -2.81 13.08 -9.28
CA ARG A 8 -2.80 11.60 -9.33
C ARG A 8 -3.78 11.01 -8.31
N LYS A 9 -4.70 10.14 -8.74
CA LYS A 9 -5.52 9.34 -7.81
C LYS A 9 -4.57 8.62 -6.84
N LYS A 10 -4.80 8.78 -5.53
CA LYS A 10 -3.93 8.14 -4.53
C LYS A 10 -4.25 6.65 -4.48
N PHE A 11 -3.23 5.82 -4.31
CA PHE A 11 -3.37 4.35 -4.26
C PHE A 11 -4.49 3.92 -3.30
N GLY A 12 -4.54 4.50 -2.09
CA GLY A 12 -5.59 4.21 -1.12
C GLY A 12 -7.01 4.59 -1.56
N GLU A 13 -7.18 5.64 -2.38
CA GLU A 13 -8.49 6.01 -2.94
C GLU A 13 -8.95 4.97 -3.96
N MET A 14 -8.03 4.48 -4.80
CA MET A 14 -8.33 3.43 -5.78
C MET A 14 -8.72 2.11 -5.10
N LEU A 15 -8.10 1.77 -3.97
CA LEU A 15 -8.49 0.59 -3.19
C LEU A 15 -9.91 0.71 -2.65
N ILE A 16 -10.30 1.89 -2.16
CA ILE A 16 -11.66 2.14 -1.65
C ILE A 16 -12.68 2.08 -2.79
N GLU A 17 -12.39 2.74 -3.92
CA GLU A 17 -13.27 2.74 -5.09
C GLU A 17 -13.52 1.33 -5.64
N LYS A 18 -12.52 0.44 -5.54
CA LYS A 18 -12.63 -0.96 -5.97
C LYS A 18 -13.21 -1.90 -4.93
N GLY A 19 -13.53 -1.42 -3.73
CA GLY A 19 -14.02 -2.25 -2.62
C GLY A 19 -12.98 -3.19 -2.03
N LEU A 20 -11.68 -2.97 -2.31
CA LEU A 20 -10.57 -3.80 -1.82
C LEU A 20 -10.12 -3.42 -0.41
N ALA A 21 -10.45 -2.21 0.05
CA ALA A 21 -10.21 -1.75 1.40
C ALA A 21 -11.24 -0.70 1.79
N THR A 22 -11.58 -0.61 3.06
CA THR A 22 -12.43 0.47 3.58
C THR A 22 -11.59 1.72 3.89
N LYS A 23 -12.25 2.87 4.05
CA LYS A 23 -11.58 4.08 4.52
C LYS A 23 -10.88 3.87 5.88
N THR A 24 -11.52 3.11 6.78
CA THR A 24 -10.95 2.77 8.09
C THR A 24 -9.66 1.98 7.95
N ASP A 25 -9.64 0.99 7.05
CA ASP A 25 -8.44 0.18 6.78
C ASP A 25 -7.27 1.04 6.29
N ILE A 26 -7.55 1.98 5.39
CA ILE A 26 -6.54 2.93 4.90
C ILE A 26 -6.02 3.83 6.02
N GLU A 27 -6.91 4.36 6.86
CA GLU A 27 -6.52 5.22 7.99
C GLU A 27 -5.67 4.47 9.02
N GLU A 28 -6.02 3.22 9.34
CA GLU A 28 -5.21 2.38 10.21
C GLU A 28 -3.83 2.06 9.61
N ALA A 29 -3.79 1.70 8.32
CA ALA A 29 -2.53 1.42 7.66
C ALA A 29 -1.61 2.64 7.59
N LEU A 30 -2.17 3.85 7.46
CA LEU A 30 -1.41 5.11 7.55
C LEU A 30 -0.87 5.38 8.96
N LYS A 31 -1.65 5.09 10.02
CA LYS A 31 -1.18 5.18 11.41
C LYS A 31 0.01 4.25 11.64
N VAL A 32 -0.11 2.99 11.23
CA VAL A 32 0.96 1.99 11.33
C VAL A 32 2.19 2.41 10.51
N GLN A 33 2.00 2.92 9.29
CA GLN A 33 3.10 3.44 8.46
C GLN A 33 3.88 4.55 9.17
N LYS A 34 3.15 5.49 9.78
CA LYS A 34 3.74 6.60 10.53
C LYS A 34 4.52 6.10 11.74
N GLU A 35 3.94 5.19 12.53
CA GLU A 35 4.59 4.58 13.69
C GLU A 35 5.87 3.83 13.31
N ILE A 36 5.85 3.03 12.23
CA ILE A 36 7.03 2.32 11.72
C ILE A 36 8.12 3.32 11.30
N TYR A 37 7.74 4.43 10.66
CA TYR A 37 8.71 5.45 10.30
C TYR A 37 9.30 6.16 11.53
N GLU A 38 8.49 6.48 12.52
CA GLU A 38 8.94 7.15 13.75
C GLU A 38 9.87 6.26 14.58
N THR A 39 9.57 4.96 14.67
CA THR A 39 10.32 4.00 15.49
C THR A 39 11.54 3.41 14.77
N LYS A 40 11.41 3.09 13.48
CA LYS A 40 12.44 2.37 12.71
C LYS A 40 13.10 3.21 11.62
N ARG A 41 12.60 4.42 11.35
CA ARG A 41 13.03 5.27 10.21
C ARG A 41 12.88 4.60 8.84
N ILE A 42 11.99 3.61 8.75
CA ILE A 42 11.70 2.88 7.51
C ILE A 42 10.40 3.40 6.89
N GLN A 43 10.46 3.82 5.62
CA GLN A 43 9.27 4.22 4.88
C GLN A 43 8.60 2.99 4.23
N LYS A 44 7.81 2.26 5.03
CA LYS A 44 7.06 1.10 4.54
C LYS A 44 5.90 1.53 3.63
N LYS A 45 5.64 0.81 2.53
CA LYS A 45 4.51 1.13 1.63
C LYS A 45 3.18 0.69 2.25
N ILE A 46 2.12 1.48 2.04
CA ILE A 46 0.80 1.19 2.62
C ILE A 46 0.21 -0.14 2.12
N GLY A 47 0.40 -0.48 0.85
CA GLY A 47 -0.05 -1.77 0.30
C GLY A 47 0.55 -2.97 1.04
N VAL A 48 1.83 -2.90 1.42
CA VAL A 48 2.48 -3.98 2.19
C VAL A 48 1.85 -4.12 3.59
N ILE A 49 1.52 -3.00 4.24
CA ILE A 49 0.87 -3.01 5.56
C ILE A 49 -0.54 -3.60 5.48
N LEU A 50 -1.31 -3.23 4.45
CA LEU A 50 -2.64 -3.78 4.21
C LEU A 50 -2.58 -5.29 3.92
N HIS A 51 -1.57 -5.73 3.17
CA HIS A 51 -1.34 -7.15 2.90
C HIS A 51 -0.99 -7.94 4.15
N GLU A 52 -0.07 -7.42 4.98
CA GLU A 52 0.28 -8.03 6.26
C GLU A 52 -0.90 -8.14 7.23
N LYS A 53 -1.86 -7.21 7.13
CA LYS A 53 -3.12 -7.25 7.89
C LYS A 53 -4.16 -8.20 7.30
N GLY A 54 -3.89 -8.83 6.14
CA GLY A 54 -4.83 -9.72 5.45
C GLY A 54 -6.01 -9.00 4.79
N ILE A 55 -5.91 -7.68 4.60
CA ILE A 55 -7.00 -6.85 4.05
C ILE A 55 -7.02 -6.94 2.51
N ILE A 56 -5.83 -7.05 1.91
CA ILE A 56 -5.66 -7.11 0.45
C ILE A 56 -4.60 -8.14 0.09
N ASP A 57 -4.79 -8.84 -1.03
CA ASP A 57 -3.78 -9.75 -1.58
C ASP A 57 -2.76 -9.01 -2.47
N LEU A 58 -1.67 -9.69 -2.80
CA LEU A 58 -0.58 -9.10 -3.59
C LEU A 58 -0.97 -8.86 -5.04
N ASP A 59 -1.86 -9.67 -5.62
CA ASP A 59 -2.27 -9.52 -7.01
C ASP A 59 -3.17 -8.29 -7.16
N SER A 60 -4.11 -8.08 -6.23
CA SER A 60 -4.91 -6.84 -6.15
C SER A 60 -4.06 -5.58 -5.99
N ILE A 61 -2.97 -5.64 -5.22
CA ILE A 61 -2.03 -4.51 -5.10
C ILE A 61 -1.36 -4.23 -6.46
N ASP A 62 -0.91 -5.28 -7.15
CA ASP A 62 -0.23 -5.18 -8.44
C ASP A 62 -1.15 -4.56 -9.50
N ASP A 63 -2.39 -5.05 -9.60
CA ASP A 63 -3.41 -4.55 -10.52
C ASP A 63 -3.68 -3.06 -10.33
N VAL A 64 -3.83 -2.63 -9.07
CA VAL A 64 -4.10 -1.23 -8.74
C VAL A 64 -2.90 -0.34 -9.04
N LEU A 65 -1.68 -0.81 -8.80
CA LEU A 65 -0.45 -0.06 -9.11
C LEU A 65 -0.21 0.05 -10.62
N ASN A 66 -0.52 -1.01 -11.38
CA ASN A 66 -0.47 -1.00 -12.84
C ASN A 66 -1.46 0.01 -13.41
N GLU A 67 -2.69 0.03 -12.88
CA GLU A 67 -3.72 1.01 -13.27
C GLU A 67 -3.34 2.45 -12.89
N GLN A 68 -2.64 2.63 -11.76
CA GLN A 68 -2.12 3.94 -11.34
C GLN A 68 -1.04 4.49 -12.30
N LYS A 69 -0.64 3.71 -13.33
CA LYS A 69 0.43 4.02 -14.31
C LYS A 69 1.78 4.32 -13.65
N HIS A 70 2.03 3.76 -12.46
CA HIS A 70 3.36 3.71 -11.85
C HIS A 70 4.04 2.42 -12.28
N PHE A 71 4.70 2.45 -13.43
CA PHE A 71 5.49 1.32 -13.92
C PHE A 71 6.72 1.11 -13.00
N ASN A 72 6.55 0.24 -12.00
CA ASN A 72 7.60 -0.45 -11.23
C ASN A 72 7.07 -1.73 -10.55
N GLY A 73 5.98 -2.33 -11.06
CA GLY A 73 5.30 -3.50 -10.49
C GLY A 73 6.20 -4.74 -10.32
N PHE A 74 7.19 -4.90 -11.20
CA PHE A 74 8.14 -6.02 -11.17
C PHE A 74 9.04 -6.05 -9.91
N ILE A 75 9.27 -4.92 -9.24
CA ILE A 75 10.18 -4.87 -8.07
C ILE A 75 9.46 -5.25 -6.76
N LEU A 76 8.15 -4.99 -6.65
CA LEU A 76 7.40 -5.24 -5.42
C LEU A 76 7.18 -6.73 -5.16
N LYS A 77 6.83 -7.54 -6.18
CA LYS A 77 6.78 -8.99 -6.03
C LYS A 77 8.16 -9.54 -5.61
N GLY A 78 9.24 -9.14 -6.27
CA GLY A 78 10.60 -9.59 -5.90
C GLY A 78 11.02 -9.25 -4.47
N LEU A 79 10.77 -8.02 -4.00
CA LEU A 79 11.11 -7.58 -2.64
C LEU A 79 10.21 -8.22 -1.57
N ILE A 80 8.90 -8.31 -1.82
CA ILE A 80 7.95 -8.90 -0.86
C ILE A 80 8.21 -10.41 -0.76
N TYR A 81 8.33 -11.13 -1.88
CA TYR A 81 8.66 -12.56 -1.84
C TYR A 81 9.99 -12.80 -1.12
N SER A 82 11.02 -11.96 -1.31
CA SER A 82 12.32 -12.11 -0.61
C SER A 82 12.24 -11.87 0.91
N ILE A 83 11.36 -10.96 1.37
CA ILE A 83 11.15 -10.68 2.79
C ILE A 83 10.35 -11.82 3.48
N PHE A 84 9.43 -12.46 2.76
CA PHE A 84 8.57 -13.52 3.31
C PHE A 84 9.12 -14.95 3.12
N HIS A 85 10.05 -15.19 2.18
CA HIS A 85 10.64 -16.52 1.91
C HIS A 85 12.10 -16.70 2.33
N SER A 86 12.71 -15.78 3.06
CA SER A 86 13.99 -16.08 3.74
C SER A 86 13.73 -16.99 4.94
N LYS A 87 13.87 -18.30 4.72
CA LYS A 87 14.24 -19.24 5.78
C LYS A 87 15.63 -18.89 6.33
#